data_AF-A0A9E5MAE3-F1
#
_entry.id   AF-A0A9E5MAE3-F1
#
_cell.length_a   1.000
_cell.length_b   1.000
_cell.length_c   1.000
_cell.angle_alpha   90.00
_cell.angle_beta   90.00
_cell.angle_gamma   90.00
#
_symmetry.space_group_name_H-M   'P 1'
#
loop_
_entity.id
_entity.type
_entity.pdbx_description
1 polymer ?
#
loop_
_entity_poly.entity_id
_entity_poly.type
_entity_poly.pdbx_seq_one_letter_code
_entity_poly.pdbx_strand_id
1 'polypeptide(L)'
;DLLEANKSYRWLLSPLVLLENVSKLKEAFYYIKTISKARLRARFGQAVVAAHKGSDGSLESVDIATIGRKFKIKKIRNVKCDVAAIGWGFTADTSLAGALGCKQSVAKDGGVVVVADQDQQSSIPGIFVAGEITGIGGSELSMAEGVIAGIAAAKFVGCKVEVLKAHRKRRAKKQRFANALIKSYPVKAGWICWLNGQTVVCRCEEVSVDNLKFAIDELGATDSRTAKLLTRCGMGLCQGRVCGRSVVDLVASGFRALRQGR
;
A
#
# COMPACT_ATOMS: atom_id res chain seq x y z
N ASP A 1 10.59 17.99 -6.82
CA ASP A 1 9.35 17.63 -7.56
C ASP A 1 8.51 16.67 -6.73
N LEU A 2 7.18 16.72 -6.85
CA LEU A 2 6.27 15.71 -6.31
C LEU A 2 5.80 14.83 -7.48
N LEU A 3 6.06 13.53 -7.42
CA LEU A 3 5.78 12.61 -8.53
C LEU A 3 4.64 11.66 -8.13
N GLU A 4 3.68 11.46 -9.03
CA GLU A 4 2.60 10.49 -8.88
C GLU A 4 2.53 9.61 -10.13
N ALA A 5 2.58 8.28 -9.96
CA ALA A 5 2.59 7.32 -11.07
C ALA A 5 1.25 7.27 -11.81
N ASN A 6 0.15 7.56 -11.12
CA ASN A 6 -1.19 7.63 -11.69
C ASN A 6 -1.49 9.01 -12.27
N LYS A 7 -2.62 9.10 -12.99
CA LYS A 7 -3.09 10.35 -13.59
C LYS A 7 -4.14 10.99 -12.68
N SER A 8 -4.07 12.31 -12.52
CA SER A 8 -5.00 13.09 -11.67
C SER A 8 -6.47 12.95 -12.09
N TYR A 9 -6.74 12.83 -13.40
CA TYR A 9 -8.10 12.69 -13.93
C TYR A 9 -8.82 11.40 -13.50
N ARG A 10 -8.14 10.45 -12.83
CA ARG A 10 -8.78 9.21 -12.35
C ARG A 10 -9.85 9.45 -11.29
N TRP A 11 -9.85 10.61 -10.64
CA TRP A 11 -10.95 11.04 -9.77
C TRP A 11 -12.29 11.20 -10.49
N LEU A 12 -12.29 11.40 -11.81
CA LEU A 12 -13.51 11.37 -12.63
C LEU A 12 -14.22 10.01 -12.60
N LEU A 13 -13.56 8.95 -12.12
CA LEU A 13 -14.17 7.63 -11.92
C LEU A 13 -15.04 7.54 -10.66
N SER A 14 -15.13 8.60 -9.86
CA SER A 14 -15.89 8.66 -8.60
C SER A 14 -16.47 10.06 -8.30
N PRO A 15 -17.23 10.67 -9.23
CA PRO A 15 -17.69 12.05 -9.11
C PRO A 15 -18.67 12.26 -7.94
N LEU A 16 -19.59 11.31 -7.73
CA LEU A 16 -20.56 11.36 -6.63
C LEU A 16 -19.88 11.36 -5.25
N VAL A 17 -18.76 10.65 -5.11
CA VAL A 17 -18.02 10.56 -3.85
C VAL A 17 -17.33 11.88 -3.50
N LEU A 18 -16.89 12.64 -4.51
CA LEU A 18 -16.34 13.99 -4.32
C LEU A 18 -17.41 14.96 -3.82
N LEU A 19 -18.61 14.90 -4.41
CA LEU A 19 -19.75 15.71 -3.98
C LEU A 19 -20.20 15.40 -2.55
N GLU A 20 -20.21 14.11 -2.16
CA GLU A 20 -20.53 13.73 -0.78
C GLU A 20 -19.50 14.22 0.24
N ASN A 21 -18.26 14.51 -0.16
CA ASN A 21 -17.14 14.83 0.73
C ASN A 21 -16.60 16.25 0.49
N VAL A 22 -17.50 17.25 0.49
CA VAL A 22 -17.16 18.68 0.32
C VAL A 22 -16.05 19.17 1.26
N SER A 23 -15.94 18.62 2.48
CA SER A 23 -14.84 18.94 3.41
C SER A 23 -13.45 18.62 2.83
N LYS A 24 -13.35 17.62 1.96
CA LYS A 24 -12.10 17.27 1.27
C LYS A 24 -11.68 18.31 0.24
N LEU A 25 -12.58 19.17 -0.24
CA LEU A 25 -12.20 20.31 -1.07
C LEU A 25 -11.35 21.29 -0.26
N LYS A 26 -11.70 21.57 1.00
CA LYS A 26 -10.90 22.43 1.87
C LYS A 26 -9.50 21.87 2.09
N GLU A 27 -9.40 20.56 2.35
CA GLU A 27 -8.11 19.86 2.45
C GLU A 27 -7.33 19.95 1.13
N ALA A 28 -7.98 19.76 -0.02
CA ALA A 28 -7.34 19.88 -1.33
C ALA A 28 -6.78 21.29 -1.55
N PHE A 29 -7.55 22.34 -1.26
CA PHE A 29 -7.07 23.73 -1.33
C PHE A 29 -5.90 23.99 -0.39
N TYR A 30 -5.96 23.45 0.83
CA TYR A 30 -4.85 23.52 1.77
C TYR A 30 -3.57 22.90 1.18
N TYR A 31 -3.64 21.66 0.67
CA TYR A 31 -2.49 20.99 0.07
C TYR A 31 -1.98 21.68 -1.19
N ILE A 32 -2.86 22.18 -2.06
CA ILE A 32 -2.48 22.96 -3.25
C ILE A 32 -1.71 24.22 -2.84
N LYS A 33 -2.21 24.95 -1.83
CA LYS A 33 -1.56 26.15 -1.30
C LYS A 33 -0.19 25.82 -0.70
N THR A 34 -0.08 24.73 0.07
CA THR A 34 1.17 24.30 0.68
C THR A 34 2.21 23.87 -0.37
N ILE A 35 1.81 23.08 -1.37
CA ILE A 35 2.67 22.66 -2.49
C ILE A 35 3.14 23.87 -3.30
N SER A 36 2.23 24.82 -3.59
CA SER A 36 2.54 26.04 -4.33
C SER A 36 3.51 26.94 -3.57
N LYS A 37 3.30 27.15 -2.26
CA LYS A 37 4.21 27.90 -1.38
C LYS A 37 5.61 27.29 -1.33
N ALA A 38 5.69 25.95 -1.29
CA ALA A 38 6.95 25.22 -1.34
C ALA A 38 7.61 25.23 -2.74
N ARG A 39 6.99 25.88 -3.74
CA ARG A 39 7.44 25.94 -5.15
C ARG A 39 7.65 24.55 -5.76
N LEU A 40 6.90 23.56 -5.27
CA LEU A 40 6.96 22.19 -5.76
C LEU A 40 6.07 22.02 -6.98
N ARG A 41 6.59 21.34 -8.00
CA ARG A 41 5.81 20.92 -9.17
C ARG A 41 5.30 19.51 -8.97
N ALA A 42 3.97 19.36 -8.89
CA ALA A 42 3.31 18.05 -8.92
C ALA A 42 3.24 17.52 -10.36
N ARG A 43 3.83 16.36 -10.61
CA ARG A 43 3.88 15.71 -11.93
C ARG A 43 3.20 14.35 -11.89
N PHE A 44 2.15 14.20 -12.69
CA PHE A 44 1.34 12.98 -12.75
C PHE A 44 1.72 12.08 -13.94
N GLY A 45 1.64 10.77 -13.73
CA GLY A 45 2.19 9.76 -14.64
C GLY A 45 3.70 9.76 -14.69
N GLN A 46 4.36 10.07 -13.57
CA GLN A 46 5.80 9.96 -13.42
C GLN A 46 6.14 9.24 -12.12
N ALA A 47 7.19 8.44 -12.12
CA ALA A 47 7.65 7.73 -10.93
C ALA A 47 9.17 7.58 -10.95
N VAL A 48 9.77 7.47 -9.77
CA VAL A 48 11.15 7.00 -9.63
C VAL A 48 11.16 5.49 -9.90
N VAL A 49 12.02 5.05 -10.81
CA VAL A 49 12.13 3.62 -11.21
C VAL A 49 13.50 3.01 -10.90
N ALA A 50 14.52 3.83 -10.68
CA ALA A 50 15.83 3.40 -10.19
C ALA A 50 16.47 4.49 -9.35
N ALA A 51 17.36 4.09 -8.45
CA ALA A 51 18.19 4.95 -7.61
C ALA A 51 19.64 4.53 -7.76
N HIS A 52 20.54 5.50 -7.88
CA HIS A 52 21.95 5.29 -8.19
C HIS A 52 22.81 5.87 -7.06
N LYS A 53 23.73 5.04 -6.57
CA LYS A 53 24.66 5.43 -5.52
C LYS A 53 25.93 6.05 -6.10
N GLY A 54 26.50 7.03 -5.39
CA GLY A 54 27.83 7.57 -5.64
C GLY A 54 28.93 6.63 -5.16
N SER A 55 30.18 7.08 -5.27
CA SER A 55 31.38 6.33 -4.85
C SER A 55 31.42 6.03 -3.35
N ASP A 56 30.79 6.87 -2.53
CA ASP A 56 30.66 6.73 -1.07
C ASP A 56 29.48 5.84 -0.65
N GLY A 57 28.67 5.37 -1.61
CA GLY A 57 27.47 4.57 -1.35
C GLY A 57 26.20 5.38 -1.07
N SER A 58 26.29 6.71 -0.97
CA SER A 58 25.14 7.59 -0.78
C SER A 58 24.34 7.77 -2.07
N LEU A 59 23.08 8.19 -1.97
CA LEU A 59 22.26 8.49 -3.16
C LEU A 59 22.87 9.67 -3.93
N GLU A 60 23.13 9.50 -5.23
CA GLU A 60 23.62 10.58 -6.09
C GLU A 60 22.57 11.01 -7.12
N SER A 61 21.76 10.07 -7.62
CA SER A 61 20.72 10.37 -8.60
C SER A 61 19.60 9.35 -8.62
N VAL A 62 18.48 9.75 -9.24
CA VAL A 62 17.34 8.87 -9.50
C VAL A 62 16.92 8.93 -10.97
N ASP A 63 16.44 7.80 -11.47
CA ASP A 63 15.79 7.73 -12.77
C ASP A 63 14.30 7.97 -12.61
N ILE A 64 13.81 9.06 -13.22
CA ILE A 64 12.40 9.39 -13.29
C ILE A 64 11.86 8.94 -14.64
N ALA A 65 10.91 8.00 -14.60
CA ALA A 65 10.23 7.51 -15.78
C ALA A 65 8.89 8.23 -15.99
N THR A 66 8.56 8.47 -17.26
CA THR A 66 7.17 8.71 -17.67
C THR A 66 6.45 7.37 -17.72
N ILE A 67 5.36 7.26 -16.96
CA ILE A 67 4.61 6.03 -16.75
C ILE A 67 3.39 5.98 -17.67
N GLY A 68 3.32 4.92 -18.47
CA GLY A 68 2.23 4.61 -19.38
C GLY A 68 1.08 3.84 -18.74
N ARG A 69 0.26 3.20 -19.60
CA ARG A 69 -0.79 2.29 -19.14
C ARG A 69 -0.15 1.09 -18.42
N LYS A 70 -0.86 0.56 -17.41
CA LYS A 70 -0.41 -0.58 -16.59
C LYS A 70 1.00 -0.43 -15.99
N PHE A 71 1.47 0.79 -15.77
CA PHE A 71 2.80 1.07 -15.21
C PHE A 71 3.98 0.71 -16.13
N LYS A 72 3.80 0.61 -17.45
CA LYS A 72 4.95 0.46 -18.38
C LYS A 72 5.77 1.74 -18.48
N ILE A 73 7.10 1.62 -18.47
CA ILE A 73 8.02 2.74 -18.71
C ILE A 73 7.93 3.18 -20.17
N LYS A 74 7.93 4.49 -20.41
CA LYS A 74 8.00 5.08 -21.77
C LYS A 74 9.29 5.82 -22.06
N LYS A 75 9.68 6.71 -21.16
CA LYS A 75 10.88 7.55 -21.28
C LYS A 75 11.48 7.75 -19.91
N ILE A 76 12.79 7.62 -19.80
CA ILE A 76 13.55 7.84 -18.58
C ILE A 76 14.35 9.13 -18.73
N ARG A 77 14.51 9.84 -17.62
CA ARG A 77 15.54 10.87 -17.45
C ARG A 77 16.17 10.71 -16.08
N ASN A 78 17.46 10.97 -15.99
CA ASN A 78 18.17 11.00 -14.72
C ASN A 78 18.09 12.39 -14.08
N VAL A 79 17.99 12.44 -12.76
CA VAL A 79 17.99 13.68 -11.97
C VAL A 79 18.91 13.48 -10.77
N LYS A 80 19.91 14.36 -10.61
CA LYS A 80 20.76 14.38 -9.41
C LYS A 80 19.96 14.76 -8.17
N CYS A 81 20.16 14.02 -7.09
CA CYS A 81 19.58 14.29 -5.78
C CYS A 81 20.32 13.48 -4.71
N ASP A 82 20.38 14.04 -3.52
CA ASP A 82 20.90 13.43 -2.28
C ASP A 82 19.81 12.70 -1.49
N VAL A 83 18.54 13.07 -1.67
CA VAL A 83 17.40 12.46 -0.98
C VAL A 83 16.25 12.13 -1.93
N ALA A 84 15.70 10.93 -1.80
CA ALA A 84 14.46 10.50 -2.45
C ALA A 84 13.48 9.94 -1.41
N ALA A 85 12.35 10.62 -1.21
CA ALA A 85 11.24 10.13 -0.40
C ALA A 85 10.24 9.39 -1.29
N ILE A 86 10.10 8.07 -1.10
CA ILE A 86 9.31 7.18 -1.95
C ILE A 86 8.24 6.48 -1.12
N GLY A 87 7.00 6.47 -1.60
CA GLY A 87 5.90 5.72 -1.00
C GLY A 87 5.13 4.92 -2.07
N TRP A 88 4.93 3.63 -1.83
CA TRP A 88 4.25 2.69 -2.74
C TRP A 88 3.00 2.08 -2.10
N GLY A 89 2.13 2.95 -1.60
CA GLY A 89 0.91 2.53 -0.90
C GLY A 89 1.20 2.08 0.55
N PHE A 90 0.20 1.42 1.14
CA PHE A 90 0.22 0.99 2.53
C PHE A 90 -0.08 -0.50 2.62
N THR A 91 0.48 -1.17 3.61
CA THR A 91 0.15 -2.56 3.95
C THR A 91 -0.32 -2.57 5.40
N ALA A 92 -1.48 -3.15 5.63
CA ALA A 92 -2.03 -3.30 6.98
C ALA A 92 -1.15 -4.25 7.80
N ASP A 93 -0.78 -3.85 9.02
CA ASP A 93 -0.17 -4.80 9.97
C ASP A 93 -1.27 -5.67 10.58
N THR A 94 -1.31 -6.93 10.16
CA THR A 94 -2.30 -7.91 10.60
C THR A 94 -1.67 -8.97 11.51
N SER A 95 -0.42 -8.78 11.94
CA SER A 95 0.39 -9.79 12.63
C SER A 95 -0.23 -10.21 13.97
N LEU A 96 -0.66 -9.24 14.78
CA LEU A 96 -1.29 -9.51 16.08
C LEU A 96 -2.63 -10.22 15.92
N ALA A 97 -3.50 -9.73 15.02
CA ALA A 97 -4.79 -10.35 14.77
C ALA A 97 -4.64 -11.77 14.18
N GLY A 98 -3.65 -11.97 13.31
CA GLY A 98 -3.31 -13.29 12.78
C GLY A 98 -2.84 -14.25 13.87
N ALA A 99 -1.99 -13.80 14.80
CA ALA A 99 -1.55 -14.59 15.95
C ALA A 99 -2.71 -14.97 16.90
N LEU A 100 -3.73 -14.11 17.00
CA LEU A 100 -4.95 -14.38 17.76
C LEU A 100 -5.97 -15.25 17.01
N GLY A 101 -5.67 -15.69 15.78
CA GLY A 101 -6.56 -16.51 14.97
C GLY A 101 -7.74 -15.76 14.34
N CYS A 102 -7.71 -14.43 14.33
CA CYS A 102 -8.72 -13.64 13.63
C CYS A 102 -8.68 -13.93 12.12
N LYS A 103 -9.86 -14.16 11.53
CA LYS A 103 -10.00 -14.43 10.10
C LYS A 103 -9.47 -13.26 9.28
N GLN A 104 -8.62 -13.55 8.31
CA GLN A 104 -8.08 -12.58 7.36
C GLN A 104 -8.68 -12.80 5.96
N SER A 105 -8.65 -11.76 5.13
CA SER A 105 -9.05 -11.83 3.72
C SER A 105 -8.18 -10.92 2.86
N VAL A 106 -8.25 -11.11 1.55
CA VAL A 106 -7.59 -10.25 0.57
C VAL A 106 -8.53 -9.11 0.19
N ALA A 107 -8.11 -7.88 0.46
CA ALA A 107 -8.82 -6.66 0.12
C ALA A 107 -8.73 -6.33 -1.39
N LYS A 108 -9.49 -5.33 -1.83
CA LYS A 108 -9.59 -4.92 -3.24
C LYS A 108 -8.29 -4.37 -3.83
N ASP A 109 -7.42 -3.82 -2.99
CA ASP A 109 -6.07 -3.36 -3.35
C ASP A 109 -5.04 -4.52 -3.37
N GLY A 110 -5.48 -5.74 -3.08
CA GLY A 110 -4.66 -6.93 -2.99
C GLY A 110 -4.06 -7.16 -1.60
N GLY A 111 -4.13 -6.19 -0.68
CA GLY A 111 -3.57 -6.31 0.67
C GLY A 111 -4.31 -7.34 1.54
N VAL A 112 -3.65 -7.85 2.57
CA VAL A 112 -4.29 -8.73 3.57
C VAL A 112 -4.86 -7.86 4.69
N VAL A 113 -6.12 -8.09 5.04
CA VAL A 113 -6.85 -7.35 6.08
C VAL A 113 -7.57 -8.32 7.02
N VAL A 114 -7.94 -7.85 8.20
CA VAL A 114 -8.77 -8.60 9.15
C VAL A 114 -10.24 -8.43 8.81
N VAL A 115 -10.99 -9.53 8.82
CA VAL A 115 -12.43 -9.53 8.63
C VAL A 115 -13.11 -9.08 9.91
N ALA A 116 -13.93 -8.04 9.81
CA ALA A 116 -14.74 -7.52 10.90
C ALA A 116 -16.20 -7.37 10.46
N ASP A 117 -17.12 -7.55 11.41
CA ASP A 117 -18.54 -7.35 11.17
C ASP A 117 -18.93 -5.85 11.20
N GLN A 118 -20.24 -5.58 11.18
CA GLN A 118 -20.75 -4.21 11.19
C GLN A 118 -20.47 -3.46 12.50
N ASP A 119 -20.26 -4.19 13.60
CA ASP A 119 -19.90 -3.70 14.93
C ASP A 119 -18.40 -3.75 15.20
N GLN A 120 -17.61 -4.02 14.16
CA GLN A 120 -16.15 -4.07 14.22
C GLN A 120 -15.63 -5.19 15.12
N GLN A 121 -16.45 -6.20 15.36
CA GLN A 121 -16.04 -7.44 16.00
C GLN A 121 -15.38 -8.34 14.94
N SER A 122 -14.23 -8.92 15.31
CA SER A 122 -13.55 -9.91 14.48
C SER A 122 -14.30 -11.24 14.47
N SER A 123 -13.76 -12.25 13.76
CA SER A 123 -14.29 -13.62 13.83
C SER A 123 -14.14 -14.28 15.20
N ILE A 124 -13.34 -13.71 16.11
CA ILE A 124 -13.15 -14.21 17.47
C ILE A 124 -13.98 -13.32 18.42
N PRO A 125 -14.96 -13.89 19.15
CA PRO A 125 -15.75 -13.15 20.13
C PRO A 125 -14.87 -12.42 21.15
N GLY A 126 -15.26 -11.20 21.54
CA GLY A 126 -14.47 -10.36 22.44
C GLY A 126 -13.27 -9.62 21.81
N ILE A 127 -12.88 -9.93 20.56
CA ILE A 127 -11.83 -9.21 19.85
C ILE A 127 -12.45 -8.24 18.84
N PHE A 128 -12.15 -6.94 19.01
CA PHE A 128 -12.61 -5.85 18.15
C PHE A 128 -11.44 -5.23 17.41
N VAL A 129 -11.66 -4.86 16.15
CA VAL A 129 -10.63 -4.34 15.24
C VAL A 129 -11.14 -3.12 14.50
N ALA A 130 -10.31 -2.07 14.39
CA ALA A 130 -10.71 -0.83 13.75
C ALA A 130 -9.51 -0.18 13.04
N GLY A 131 -9.81 0.57 11.98
CA GLY A 131 -8.81 1.31 11.24
C GLY A 131 -8.16 0.49 10.14
N GLU A 132 -6.91 0.80 9.83
CA GLU A 132 -6.27 0.27 8.61
C GLU A 132 -6.09 -1.25 8.61
N ILE A 133 -6.13 -1.88 9.78
CA ILE A 133 -6.14 -3.34 9.93
C ILE A 133 -7.34 -4.01 9.24
N THR A 134 -8.47 -3.28 9.09
CA THR A 134 -9.67 -3.73 8.35
C THR A 134 -9.70 -3.22 6.90
N GLY A 135 -8.67 -2.52 6.46
CA GLY A 135 -8.51 -1.97 5.11
C GLY A 135 -8.04 -0.51 5.10
N ILE A 136 -7.20 -0.16 4.12
CA ILE A 136 -6.63 1.18 4.00
C ILE A 136 -7.73 2.18 3.59
N GLY A 137 -8.11 3.07 4.53
CA GLY A 137 -9.14 4.06 4.26
C GLY A 137 -8.92 5.44 4.88
N GLY A 138 -7.76 5.64 5.52
CA GLY A 138 -7.36 6.91 6.12
C GLY A 138 -8.05 7.24 7.43
N SER A 139 -7.57 8.30 8.09
CA SER A 139 -7.89 8.63 9.48
C SER A 139 -9.37 8.77 9.78
N GLU A 140 -10.16 9.38 8.89
CA GLU A 140 -11.59 9.58 9.13
C GLU A 140 -12.40 8.29 9.15
N LEU A 141 -12.03 7.30 8.33
CA LEU A 141 -12.64 5.97 8.39
C LEU A 141 -12.19 5.29 9.68
N SER A 142 -10.89 5.29 9.98
CA SER A 142 -10.35 4.64 11.18
C SER A 142 -10.96 5.17 12.48
N MET A 143 -11.20 6.48 12.58
CA MET A 143 -11.91 7.06 13.71
C MET A 143 -13.36 6.60 13.79
N ALA A 144 -14.07 6.54 12.65
CA ALA A 144 -15.47 6.09 12.64
C ALA A 144 -15.60 4.61 13.05
N GLU A 145 -14.63 3.79 12.63
CA GLU A 145 -14.51 2.38 13.00
C GLU A 145 -14.16 2.23 14.48
N GLY A 146 -13.21 3.01 14.98
CA GLY A 146 -12.80 2.99 16.40
C GLY A 146 -13.94 3.35 17.35
N VAL A 147 -14.79 4.32 16.98
CA VAL A 147 -16.00 4.64 17.76
C VAL A 147 -16.96 3.45 17.83
N ILE A 148 -17.19 2.76 16.71
CA ILE A 148 -18.08 1.59 16.67
C ILE A 148 -17.48 0.45 17.50
N ALA A 149 -16.19 0.13 17.29
CA ALA A 149 -15.48 -0.91 18.01
C ALA A 149 -15.47 -0.67 19.53
N GLY A 150 -15.23 0.57 19.97
CA GLY A 150 -15.22 0.92 21.38
C GLY A 150 -16.59 0.76 22.05
N ILE A 151 -17.66 1.20 21.39
CA ILE A 151 -19.03 1.03 21.91
C ILE A 151 -19.41 -0.46 21.93
N ALA A 152 -19.07 -1.21 20.88
CA ALA A 152 -19.35 -2.64 20.80
C ALA A 152 -18.58 -3.44 21.87
N ALA A 153 -17.31 -3.08 22.12
CA ALA A 153 -16.51 -3.67 23.20
C ALA A 153 -17.08 -3.34 24.59
N ALA A 154 -17.49 -2.10 24.84
CA ALA A 154 -18.13 -1.72 26.09
C ALA A 154 -19.46 -2.48 26.31
N LYS A 155 -20.27 -2.63 25.26
CA LYS A 155 -21.49 -3.44 25.30
C LYS A 155 -21.18 -4.91 25.60
N PHE A 156 -20.13 -5.46 24.99
CA PHE A 156 -19.71 -6.85 25.19
C PHE A 156 -19.34 -7.15 26.66
N VAL A 157 -18.75 -6.20 27.38
CA VAL A 157 -18.43 -6.34 28.81
C VAL A 157 -19.58 -5.94 29.75
N GLY A 158 -20.79 -5.71 29.22
CA GLY A 158 -22.01 -5.48 30.00
C GLY A 158 -22.38 -4.01 30.24
N CYS A 159 -21.69 -3.04 29.62
CA CYS A 159 -22.12 -1.64 29.72
C CYS A 159 -23.42 -1.39 28.93
N LYS A 160 -24.29 -0.54 29.48
CA LYS A 160 -25.55 -0.12 28.83
C LYS A 160 -25.30 0.95 27.76
N VAL A 161 -24.77 0.54 26.61
CA VAL A 161 -24.48 1.41 25.45
C VAL A 161 -24.92 0.75 24.15
N GLU A 162 -25.22 1.55 23.13
CA GLU A 162 -25.67 1.04 21.83
C GLU A 162 -24.99 1.76 20.66
N VAL A 163 -24.64 1.01 19.62
CA VAL A 163 -24.08 1.56 18.39
C VAL A 163 -25.18 2.25 17.59
N LEU A 164 -25.22 3.58 17.68
CA LEU A 164 -26.22 4.38 16.97
C LEU A 164 -26.08 4.27 15.44
N LYS A 165 -27.22 4.33 14.73
CA LYS A 165 -27.28 4.35 13.25
C LYS A 165 -26.42 5.46 12.63
N ALA A 166 -26.24 6.58 13.32
CA ALA A 166 -25.42 7.70 12.87
C ALA A 166 -23.93 7.30 12.72
N HIS A 167 -23.38 6.50 13.64
CA HIS A 167 -22.00 6.02 13.55
C HIS A 167 -21.81 5.11 12.33
N ARG A 168 -22.75 4.18 12.11
CA ARG A 168 -22.73 3.30 10.93
C ARG A 168 -22.82 4.08 9.62
N LYS A 169 -23.71 5.08 9.55
CA LYS A 169 -23.82 5.98 8.38
C LYS A 169 -22.52 6.74 8.12
N ARG A 170 -21.88 7.27 9.17
CA ARG A 170 -20.59 7.96 9.06
C ARG A 170 -19.50 7.02 8.54
N ARG A 171 -19.37 5.81 9.11
CA ARG A 171 -18.44 4.78 8.62
C ARG A 171 -18.68 4.46 7.15
N ALA A 172 -19.92 4.15 6.77
CA ALA A 172 -20.27 3.82 5.39
C ALA A 172 -19.92 4.93 4.39
N LYS A 173 -20.15 6.20 4.76
CA LYS A 173 -19.76 7.36 3.95
C LYS A 173 -18.24 7.43 3.75
N LYS A 174 -17.46 7.26 4.82
CA LYS A 174 -16.00 7.28 4.76
C LYS A 174 -15.42 6.07 4.01
N GLN A 175 -16.06 4.90 4.13
CA GLN A 175 -15.69 3.71 3.36
C GLN A 175 -15.86 3.92 1.84
N ARG A 176 -16.92 4.60 1.41
CA ARG A 176 -17.09 4.95 -0.02
C ARG A 176 -15.96 5.85 -0.51
N PHE A 177 -15.53 6.80 0.31
CA PHE A 177 -14.39 7.66 0.01
C PHE A 177 -13.07 6.87 -0.08
N ALA A 178 -12.80 5.99 0.89
CA ALA A 178 -11.66 5.08 0.87
C ALA A 178 -11.62 4.21 -0.40
N ASN A 179 -12.76 3.63 -0.78
CA ASN A 179 -12.87 2.82 -2.00
C ASN A 179 -12.56 3.65 -3.27
N ALA A 180 -12.96 4.91 -3.31
CA ALA A 180 -12.65 5.82 -4.42
C ALA A 180 -11.16 6.17 -4.49
N LEU A 181 -10.50 6.33 -3.34
CA LEU A 181 -9.05 6.55 -3.26
C LEU A 181 -8.27 5.36 -3.84
N ILE A 182 -8.58 4.14 -3.38
CA ILE A 182 -7.95 2.90 -3.87
C ILE A 182 -8.14 2.77 -5.39
N LYS A 183 -9.35 3.07 -5.90
CA LYS A 183 -9.64 3.05 -7.34
C LYS A 183 -8.83 4.10 -8.12
N SER A 184 -8.60 5.26 -7.52
CA SER A 184 -7.91 6.38 -8.15
C SER A 184 -6.39 6.17 -8.19
N TYR A 185 -5.80 5.60 -7.14
CA TYR A 185 -4.35 5.43 -6.99
C TYR A 185 -3.90 3.96 -6.80
N PRO A 186 -4.25 3.03 -7.71
CA PRO A 186 -3.82 1.65 -7.57
C PRO A 186 -2.33 1.50 -7.94
N VAL A 187 -1.63 0.62 -7.24
CA VAL A 187 -0.31 0.10 -7.63
C VAL A 187 -0.54 -1.02 -8.64
N LYS A 188 -0.07 -0.86 -9.89
CA LYS A 188 -0.33 -1.80 -10.99
C LYS A 188 0.88 -2.67 -11.24
N ALA A 189 0.67 -3.95 -11.59
CA ALA A 189 1.71 -4.97 -11.75
C ALA A 189 2.89 -4.63 -12.68
N GLY A 190 2.79 -3.61 -13.54
CA GLY A 190 3.91 -3.22 -14.40
C GLY A 190 5.14 -2.69 -13.66
N TRP A 191 5.05 -2.37 -12.36
CA TRP A 191 6.24 -2.02 -11.57
C TRP A 191 7.29 -3.13 -11.55
N ILE A 192 6.87 -4.40 -11.70
CA ILE A 192 7.77 -5.55 -11.72
C ILE A 192 8.79 -5.45 -12.86
N CYS A 193 8.42 -4.83 -13.99
CA CYS A 193 9.33 -4.66 -15.12
C CYS A 193 10.30 -3.47 -14.96
N TRP A 194 10.27 -2.77 -13.82
CA TRP A 194 11.24 -1.70 -13.52
C TRP A 194 12.46 -2.25 -12.79
N LEU A 195 12.35 -3.45 -12.23
CA LEU A 195 13.39 -4.07 -11.43
C LEU A 195 14.49 -4.64 -12.34
N ASN A 196 15.72 -4.59 -11.84
CA ASN A 196 16.84 -5.33 -12.38
C ASN A 196 17.31 -6.41 -11.38
N GLY A 197 18.21 -7.29 -11.80
CA GLY A 197 18.68 -8.41 -10.98
C GLY A 197 19.32 -8.00 -9.65
N GLN A 198 20.01 -6.86 -9.63
CA GLN A 198 20.67 -6.30 -8.44
C GLN A 198 19.71 -5.57 -7.50
N THR A 199 18.45 -5.38 -7.88
CA THR A 199 17.48 -4.64 -7.06
C THR A 199 17.25 -5.39 -5.74
N VAL A 200 17.52 -4.74 -4.62
CA VAL A 200 17.33 -5.33 -3.29
C VAL A 200 15.84 -5.42 -2.97
N VAL A 201 15.35 -6.63 -2.75
CA VAL A 201 13.97 -6.92 -2.35
C VAL A 201 13.85 -6.93 -0.83
N CYS A 202 14.79 -7.58 -0.12
CA CYS A 202 14.81 -7.62 1.33
C CYS A 202 16.04 -6.91 1.88
N ARG A 203 15.85 -5.69 2.41
CA ARG A 203 16.95 -4.90 2.99
C ARG A 203 17.64 -5.58 4.17
N CYS A 204 16.88 -6.26 5.05
CA CYS A 204 17.45 -6.81 6.28
C CYS A 204 18.33 -8.04 6.05
N GLU A 205 18.08 -8.79 4.98
CA GLU A 205 18.82 -10.03 4.64
C GLU A 205 19.58 -9.86 3.31
N GLU A 206 19.61 -8.63 2.79
CA GLU A 206 20.29 -8.23 1.55
C GLU A 206 19.93 -9.07 0.30
N VAL A 207 18.70 -9.59 0.25
CA VAL A 207 18.25 -10.46 -0.84
C VAL A 207 17.89 -9.63 -2.08
N SER A 208 18.52 -9.95 -3.20
CA SER A 208 18.26 -9.31 -4.51
C SER A 208 17.13 -9.98 -5.30
N VAL A 209 16.70 -9.34 -6.38
CA VAL A 209 15.76 -9.93 -7.35
C VAL A 209 16.32 -11.20 -7.96
N ASP A 210 17.62 -11.25 -8.28
CA ASP A 210 18.24 -12.46 -8.85
C ASP A 210 18.22 -13.63 -7.86
N ASN A 211 18.47 -13.38 -6.56
CA ASN A 211 18.36 -14.43 -5.55
C ASN A 211 16.93 -14.97 -5.46
N LEU A 212 15.93 -14.08 -5.45
CA LEU A 212 14.53 -14.48 -5.39
C LEU A 212 14.08 -15.21 -6.66
N LYS A 213 14.56 -14.77 -7.83
CA LYS A 213 14.28 -15.40 -9.11
C LYS A 213 14.89 -16.80 -9.19
N PHE A 214 16.14 -16.97 -8.73
CA PHE A 214 16.78 -18.29 -8.64
C PHE A 214 15.96 -19.24 -7.75
N ALA A 215 15.47 -18.76 -6.60
CA ALA A 215 14.63 -19.58 -5.73
C ALA A 215 13.30 -20.01 -6.40
N ILE A 216 12.70 -19.16 -7.23
CA ILE A 216 11.47 -19.49 -7.97
C ILE A 216 11.75 -20.45 -9.12
N ASP A 217 12.72 -20.11 -9.97
CA ASP A 217 12.94 -20.77 -11.25
C ASP A 217 13.70 -22.09 -11.10
N GLU A 218 14.72 -22.14 -10.23
CA GLU A 218 15.62 -23.30 -10.09
C GLU A 218 15.28 -24.16 -8.87
N LEU A 219 14.81 -23.56 -7.77
CA LEU A 219 14.51 -24.28 -6.53
C LEU A 219 13.01 -24.54 -6.32
N GLY A 220 12.15 -24.06 -7.23
CA GLY A 220 10.72 -24.36 -7.24
C GLY A 220 9.89 -23.63 -6.17
N ALA A 221 10.31 -22.43 -5.74
CA ALA A 221 9.50 -21.61 -4.84
C ALA A 221 8.21 -21.14 -5.51
N THR A 222 7.07 -21.70 -5.10
CA THR A 222 5.74 -21.36 -5.64
C THR A 222 4.91 -20.46 -4.72
N ASP A 223 5.38 -20.22 -3.49
CA ASP A 223 4.70 -19.41 -2.49
C ASP A 223 5.71 -18.60 -1.64
N SER A 224 5.21 -17.61 -0.90
CA SER A 224 6.05 -16.71 -0.10
C SER A 224 6.73 -17.37 1.10
N ARG A 225 6.16 -18.46 1.65
CA ARG A 225 6.77 -19.23 2.74
C ARG A 225 7.97 -20.01 2.21
N THR A 226 7.84 -20.66 1.07
CA THR A 226 8.94 -21.40 0.42
C THR A 226 10.04 -20.43 -0.03
N ALA A 227 9.68 -19.29 -0.63
CA ALA A 227 10.64 -18.24 -0.96
C ALA A 227 11.38 -17.71 0.29
N LYS A 228 10.68 -17.53 1.41
CA LYS A 228 11.28 -17.17 2.70
C LYS A 228 12.29 -18.22 3.19
N LEU A 229 11.96 -19.50 3.13
CA LEU A 229 12.86 -20.58 3.57
C LEU A 229 14.14 -20.64 2.73
N LEU A 230 14.02 -20.48 1.41
CA LEU A 230 15.13 -20.63 0.47
C LEU A 230 16.03 -19.38 0.38
N THR A 231 15.47 -18.18 0.62
CA THR A 231 16.20 -16.91 0.45
C THR A 231 16.39 -16.12 1.74
N ARG A 232 15.75 -16.55 2.84
CA ARG A 232 15.62 -15.80 4.10
C ARG A 232 14.81 -14.49 4.01
N CYS A 233 14.20 -14.17 2.86
CA CYS A 233 13.35 -12.98 2.72
C CYS A 233 12.32 -12.86 3.85
N GLY A 234 12.33 -11.73 4.54
CA GLY A 234 11.41 -11.46 5.65
C GLY A 234 11.78 -12.09 6.99
N MET A 235 12.97 -12.70 7.13
CA MET A 235 13.47 -13.25 8.40
C MET A 235 14.30 -12.26 9.23
N GLY A 236 14.73 -11.15 8.65
CA GLY A 236 15.53 -10.15 9.37
C GLY A 236 14.73 -9.30 10.35
N LEU A 237 15.36 -8.30 10.97
CA LEU A 237 14.78 -7.50 12.08
C LEU A 237 13.40 -6.90 11.79
N CYS A 238 13.12 -6.51 10.54
CA CYS A 238 11.80 -5.96 10.19
C CYS A 238 10.68 -7.02 10.14
N GLN A 239 11.01 -8.31 10.20
CA GLN A 239 10.09 -9.46 10.13
C GLN A 239 9.14 -9.40 8.93
N GLY A 240 9.67 -8.98 7.76
CA GLY A 240 8.90 -8.92 6.52
C GLY A 240 7.96 -7.72 6.39
N ARG A 241 7.92 -6.78 7.34
CA ARG A 241 7.06 -5.58 7.25
C ARG A 241 7.33 -4.72 6.02
N VAL A 242 8.56 -4.72 5.51
CA VAL A 242 8.95 -3.92 4.33
C VAL A 242 8.85 -4.74 3.04
N CYS A 243 9.47 -5.93 3.01
CA CYS A 243 9.58 -6.72 1.79
C CYS A 243 8.41 -7.68 1.55
N GLY A 244 7.63 -8.02 2.58
CA GLY A 244 6.69 -9.14 2.56
C GLY A 244 5.66 -9.02 1.44
N ARG A 245 5.09 -7.82 1.25
CA ARG A 245 4.14 -7.56 0.16
C ARG A 245 4.79 -7.77 -1.21
N SER A 246 5.96 -7.15 -1.41
CA SER A 246 6.70 -7.25 -2.67
C SER A 246 7.10 -8.68 -2.99
N VAL A 247 7.55 -9.46 -1.99
CA VAL A 247 7.90 -10.88 -2.17
C VAL A 247 6.70 -11.68 -2.62
N VAL A 248 5.53 -11.50 -1.98
CA VAL A 248 4.28 -12.16 -2.40
C VAL A 248 3.93 -11.81 -3.85
N ASP A 249 3.95 -10.53 -4.21
CA ASP A 249 3.62 -10.08 -5.57
C ASP A 249 4.61 -10.62 -6.61
N LEU A 250 5.91 -10.66 -6.30
CA LEU A 250 6.95 -11.18 -7.19
C LEU A 250 6.85 -12.69 -7.39
N VAL A 251 6.67 -13.47 -6.31
CA VAL A 251 6.48 -14.92 -6.37
C VAL A 251 5.21 -15.25 -7.15
N ALA A 252 4.08 -14.60 -6.85
CA ALA A 252 2.82 -14.81 -7.55
C ALA A 252 2.91 -14.46 -9.06
N SER A 253 3.74 -13.47 -9.42
CA SER A 253 3.97 -13.12 -10.82
C SER A 253 4.88 -14.10 -11.56
N GLY A 254 5.70 -14.89 -10.85
CA GLY A 254 6.77 -15.72 -11.41
C GLY A 254 7.73 -14.95 -12.32
N PHE A 255 7.89 -13.64 -12.08
CA PHE A 255 8.64 -12.70 -12.92
C PHE A 255 8.24 -12.74 -14.43
N ARG A 256 7.04 -13.20 -14.78
CA ARG A 256 6.57 -13.29 -16.18
C ARG A 256 6.65 -11.96 -16.92
N ALA A 257 6.48 -10.84 -16.21
CA ALA A 257 6.59 -9.50 -16.76
C ALA A 257 8.02 -9.09 -17.16
N LEU A 258 9.07 -9.62 -16.52
CA LEU A 258 10.46 -9.40 -16.91
C LEU A 258 10.88 -10.24 -18.12
N ARG A 259 10.19 -11.36 -18.37
CA ARG A 259 10.48 -12.25 -19.50
C ARG A 259 9.99 -11.69 -20.85
N GLN A 260 8.98 -10.83 -20.85
CA GLN A 260 8.41 -10.21 -22.07
C GLN A 260 9.20 -8.99 -22.59
N GLY A 261 10.33 -8.65 -21.96
CA GLY A 261 11.19 -7.52 -22.34
C GLY A 261 12.56 -7.92 -22.90
N ARG A 262 12.77 -9.21 -23.21
CA ARG A 262 13.89 -9.69 -24.02
C ARG A 262 13.42 -9.91 -25.45
#